data_AF-A0A973LA74-F1
#
_entry.id   AF-A0A973LA74-F1
#
_cell.length_a   1.000
_cell.length_b   1.000
_cell.length_c   1.000
_cell.angle_alpha   90.00
_cell.angle_beta   90.00
_cell.angle_gamma   90.00
#
_symmetry.space_group_name_H-M   'P 1'
#
loop_
_entity.id
_entity.type
_entity.pdbx_description
1 polymer ?
#
loop_
_entity_poly.entity_id
_entity_poly.type
_entity_poly.pdbx_seq_one_letter_code
_entity_poly.pdbx_strand_id
1 'polypeptide(L)' 'MSQTLADLFEEQADRHPDRIAVEGEDGCLTYRELDEAANRVAWELLDGFAA' A
#
# COMPACT_ATOMS: atom_id res chain seq x y z
N MET A 1 -20.44 6.56 7.31
CA MET A 1 -19.45 5.60 6.78
C MET A 1 -18.11 5.96 7.39
N SER A 2 -17.49 5.08 8.18
CA SER A 2 -16.13 5.31 8.68
C SER A 2 -15.14 4.77 7.65
N GLN A 3 -14.23 5.61 7.17
CA GLN A 3 -13.09 5.15 6.38
C GLN A 3 -11.99 4.66 7.32
N THR A 4 -11.35 3.58 6.93
CA THR A 4 -10.13 3.09 7.58
C THR A 4 -8.92 3.87 7.08
N LEU A 5 -7.78 3.70 7.75
CA LEU A 5 -6.53 4.27 7.26
C LEU A 5 -6.11 3.69 5.90
N ALA A 6 -6.40 2.41 5.66
CA ALA A 6 -6.11 1.76 4.39
C ALA A 6 -6.93 2.40 3.25
N ASP A 7 -8.23 2.62 3.46
CA ASP A 7 -9.09 3.29 2.48
C ASP A 7 -8.55 4.69 2.11
N LEU A 8 -8.14 5.46 3.11
CA LEU A 8 -7.57 6.80 2.90
C LEU A 8 -6.20 6.74 2.20
N PHE A 9 -5.44 5.67 2.39
CA PHE A 9 -4.14 5.48 1.75
C PHE A 9 -4.28 5.12 0.27
N GLU A 10 -5.17 4.17 -0.07
CA GLU A 10 -5.51 3.81 -1.45
C GLU A 10 -5.97 5.04 -2.23
N GLU A 11 -6.82 5.89 -1.63
CA GLU A 11 -7.24 7.15 -2.24
C GLU A 11 -6.08 8.10 -2.55
N GLN A 12 -5.03 8.14 -1.71
CA GLN A 12 -3.84 8.94 -2.00
C GLN A 12 -2.97 8.30 -3.07
N ALA A 13 -2.87 6.97 -3.09
CA ALA A 13 -2.13 6.25 -4.12
C ALA A 13 -2.73 6.45 -5.51
N ASP A 14 -4.06 6.49 -5.62
CA ASP A 14 -4.75 6.80 -6.87
C ASP A 14 -4.52 8.25 -7.33
N ARG A 15 -4.56 9.22 -6.40
CA ARG A 15 -4.38 10.64 -6.74
C ARG A 15 -2.94 10.98 -7.09
N HIS A 16 -1.98 10.26 -6.50
CA HIS A 16 -0.57 10.62 -6.50
C HIS A 16 0.35 9.40 -6.71
N PRO A 17 0.14 8.60 -7.77
CA PRO A 17 0.76 7.28 -7.91
C PRO A 17 2.29 7.34 -8.02
N ASP A 18 2.81 8.40 -8.64
CA ASP A 18 4.25 8.56 -8.91
C ASP A 18 4.97 9.44 -7.87
N ARG A 19 4.25 9.95 -6.86
CA ARG A 19 4.87 10.69 -5.76
C ARG A 19 5.55 9.70 -4.83
N ILE A 20 6.71 10.08 -4.30
CA ILE A 20 7.44 9.28 -3.33
C ILE A 20 6.64 9.24 -2.02
N ALA A 21 6.37 8.02 -1.53
CA ALA A 21 5.70 7.77 -0.27
C ALA A 21 6.69 7.52 0.87
N VAL A 22 7.78 6.78 0.56
CA VAL A 22 8.82 6.42 1.51
C VAL A 22 10.19 6.49 0.82
N GLU A 23 11.17 7.07 1.51
CA GLU A 23 12.59 7.07 1.12
C GLU A 23 13.42 6.45 2.25
N GLY A 24 14.36 5.59 1.88
CA GLY A 24 15.29 4.93 2.79
C GLY A 24 16.64 4.67 2.14
N GLU A 25 17.52 3.96 2.84
CA GLU A 25 18.88 3.67 2.34
C GLU A 25 18.87 2.83 1.05
N ASP A 26 17.90 1.92 0.91
CA ASP A 26 17.78 1.01 -0.24
C ASP A 26 17.04 1.62 -1.43
N GLY A 27 16.62 2.89 -1.33
CA GLY A 27 15.94 3.62 -2.39
C GLY A 27 14.61 4.22 -1.94
N CYS A 28 13.71 4.41 -2.91
CA CYS A 28 12.42 5.05 -2.70
C CYS A 28 11.30 4.19 -3.27
N LEU A 29 10.13 4.29 -2.65
CA LEU A 29 8.89 3.72 -3.17
C LEU A 29 7.91 4.84 -3.45
N THR A 30 7.28 4.81 -4.61
CA THR A 30 6.13 5.66 -4.88
C THR A 30 4.91 5.17 -4.11
N TYR A 31 3.87 6.01 -4.01
CA TYR A 31 2.61 5.59 -3.41
C TYR A 31 2.02 4.35 -4.10
N ARG A 32 2.07 4.27 -5.43
CA ARG A 32 1.61 3.10 -6.18
C ARG A 32 2.41 1.85 -5.83
N GLU A 33 3.73 1.94 -5.79
CA GLU A 33 4.59 0.79 -5.50
C GLU A 33 4.41 0.28 -4.06
N LEU A 34 4.26 1.21 -3.11
CA LEU A 34 4.00 0.86 -1.72
C LEU A 34 2.62 0.21 -1.55
N ASP A 35 1.59 0.74 -2.20
CA ASP A 35 0.24 0.17 -2.17
C ASP A 35 0.20 -1.25 -2.74
N GLU A 36 0.78 -1.46 -3.93
CA GLU A 36 0.86 -2.77 -4.57
C GLU A 36 1.63 -3.78 -3.69
N ALA A 37 2.72 -3.35 -3.05
CA ALA A 37 3.50 -4.20 -2.15
C ALA A 37 2.72 -4.57 -0.88
N ALA A 38 2.05 -3.60 -0.25
CA ALA A 38 1.20 -3.83 0.92
C ALA A 38 0.05 -4.79 0.58
N ASN A 39 -0.60 -4.60 -0.57
CA ASN A 39 -1.68 -5.45 -1.04
C ASN A 39 -1.22 -6.89 -1.28
N ARG A 40 -0.03 -7.11 -1.86
CA ARG A 40 0.55 -8.47 -1.97
C ARG A 40 0.69 -9.15 -0.61
N VAL A 41 1.24 -8.46 0.39
CA VAL A 41 1.41 -9.00 1.74
C VAL A 41 0.04 -9.28 2.38
N ALA A 42 -0.95 -8.40 2.19
CA ALA A 42 -2.29 -8.61 2.71
C ALA A 42 -2.93 -9.89 2.14
N TRP A 43 -2.79 -10.16 0.84
CA TRP A 43 -3.26 -11.39 0.21
C TRP A 43 -2.56 -12.64 0.74
N GLU A 44 -1.24 -12.60 0.92
CA GLU A 44 -0.48 -13.71 1.52
C GLU A 44 -0.94 -14.00 2.95
N LEU A 45 -1.20 -12.95 3.75
CA LEU A 45 -1.73 -13.11 5.11
C LEU A 45 -3.13 -13.74 5.08
N LEU A 46 -4.02 -13.27 4.21
CA LEU A 46 -5.38 -13.82 4.08
C LEU A 46 -5.37 -15.29 3.65
N ASP A 47 -4.51 -15.67 2.70
CA ASP A 47 -4.34 -17.06 2.28
C ASP A 47 -3.83 -17.94 3.42
N GLY A 48 -2.85 -17.45 4.19
CA GLY A 48 -2.32 -18.15 5.36
C GLY A 48 -3.32 -18.34 6.51
N PHE A 49 -4.38 -17.52 6.59
CA PHE A 49 -5.49 -17.71 7.53
C PHE A 49 -6.57 -18.66 7.01
N ALA A 50 -6.56 -19.00 5.72
CA ALA A 50 -7.51 -19.92 5.10
C ALA A 50 -7.03 -21.39 5.11
N ALA A 51 -5.78 -21.65 5.52
CA ALA A 51 -5.16 -22.97 5.66
C ALA A 51 -5.30 -23.55 7.09
#